data_AF-A0A094ZHX4-F1
#
_entry.id   AF-A0A094ZHX4-F1
#
_cell.length_a   1.000
_cell.length_b   1.000
_cell.length_c   1.000
_cell.angle_alpha   90.00
_cell.angle_beta   90.00
_cell.angle_gamma   90.00
#
_symmetry.space_group_name_H-M   'P 1'
#
loop_
_entity.id
_entity.type
_entity.pdbx_description
1 polymer ?
#
loop_
_entity_poly.entity_id
_entity_poly.type
_entity_poly.pdbx_seq_one_letter_code
_entity_poly.pdbx_strand_id
1 'polypeptide(L)'
;YRKRYVYPKLVLRKLIHYIFFVADVSSLIIVIDLLQHHNLLIDTRKRSLVDGNTNVSVCVTSFSGCRLSPGTVRHTIDPFYQRLLNKYSGICQPQPTLSCVTSNVTHHVTTVGPPVF
;
A
#
# COMPACT_ATOMS: atom_id res chain seq x y z
N TYR A 1 13.82 5.13 -13.97
CA TYR A 1 13.11 5.81 -12.87
C TYR A 1 13.99 6.93 -12.30
N ARG A 2 13.46 8.15 -12.13
CA ARG A 2 14.22 9.32 -11.65
C ARG A 2 13.59 9.84 -10.37
N LYS A 3 14.40 9.99 -9.31
CA LYS A 3 13.97 10.68 -8.08
C LYS A 3 13.82 12.17 -8.41
N ARG A 4 12.67 12.75 -8.11
CA ARG A 4 12.43 14.20 -8.26
C ARG A 4 11.69 14.70 -7.04
N TYR A 5 11.99 15.94 -6.66
CA TYR A 5 11.16 16.68 -5.72
C TYR A 5 9.89 17.09 -6.46
N VAL A 6 8.76 16.54 -6.04
CA VAL A 6 7.44 16.89 -6.56
C VAL A 6 6.61 17.27 -5.35
N TYR A 7 5.94 18.41 -5.42
CA TYR A 7 5.05 18.88 -4.37
C TYR A 7 3.62 18.59 -4.80
N PRO A 8 3.03 17.46 -4.38
CA PRO A 8 1.64 17.20 -4.71
C PRO A 8 0.79 18.24 -3.99
N LYS A 9 -0.02 18.96 -4.76
CA LYS A 9 -0.99 19.90 -4.22
C LYS A 9 -2.18 19.11 -3.68
N LEU A 10 -2.03 18.57 -2.47
CA LEU A 10 -3.19 18.10 -1.71
C LEU A 10 -3.97 19.33 -1.25
N VAL A 11 -5.31 19.25 -1.23
CA VAL A 11 -6.19 20.30 -0.68
C VAL A 11 -6.11 20.35 0.86
N LEU A 12 -5.04 19.80 1.43
CA LEU A 12 -4.63 20.07 2.78
C LEU A 12 -3.99 21.46 2.76
N ARG A 13 -4.31 22.33 3.72
CA ARG A 13 -3.70 23.67 3.85
C ARG A 13 -2.24 23.57 4.34
N LYS A 14 -1.49 22.59 3.85
CA LYS A 14 -0.17 22.17 4.30
C LYS A 14 0.66 21.75 3.08
N LEU A 15 1.86 22.29 2.98
CA LEU A 15 2.82 21.93 1.96
C LEU A 15 3.47 20.59 2.32
N ILE A 16 3.37 19.61 1.44
CA ILE A 16 3.96 18.28 1.65
C ILE A 16 5.35 18.26 1.05
N HIS A 17 6.36 18.34 1.92
CA HIS A 17 7.75 18.11 1.55
C HIS A 17 8.03 16.60 1.60
N TYR A 18 8.17 15.98 0.43
CA TYR A 18 8.54 14.57 0.33
C TYR A 18 9.21 14.26 -1.01
N ILE A 19 10.07 13.25 -1.04
CA ILE A 19 10.72 12.79 -2.27
C ILE A 19 9.83 11.73 -2.92
N PHE A 20 9.30 12.04 -4.09
CA PHE A 20 8.46 11.10 -4.84
C PHE A 20 9.26 10.41 -5.94
N PHE A 21 8.88 9.16 -6.20
CA PHE A 21 9.30 8.45 -7.40
C PHE A 21 8.36 8.82 -8.54
N VAL A 22 8.92 9.34 -9.63
CA VAL A 22 8.16 9.57 -10.86
C VAL A 22 8.13 8.26 -11.64
N ALA A 23 6.93 7.71 -11.75
CA ALA A 23 6.62 6.53 -12.56
C ALA A 23 5.50 6.89 -13.54
N ASP A 24 5.42 6.14 -14.64
CA ASP A 24 4.32 6.25 -15.60
C ASP A 24 3.08 5.55 -15.03
N VAL A 25 2.40 6.24 -14.13
CA VAL A 25 1.18 5.78 -13.46
C VAL A 25 0.08 6.83 -13.64
N SER A 26 -1.13 6.37 -13.91
CA SER A 26 -2.29 7.26 -14.12
C SER A 26 -2.71 8.01 -12.85
N SER A 27 -2.33 7.49 -11.69
CA SER A 27 -2.77 7.97 -10.37
C SER A 27 -1.61 8.00 -9.39
N LEU A 28 -1.55 9.05 -8.56
CA LEU A 28 -0.59 9.17 -7.48
C LEU A 28 -0.85 8.10 -6.40
N ILE A 29 0.21 7.39 -6.00
CA ILE A 29 0.17 6.43 -4.88
C ILE A 29 0.83 7.09 -3.67
N ILE A 30 0.11 7.15 -2.55
CA ILE A 30 0.60 7.67 -1.27
C ILE A 30 0.89 6.49 -0.35
N VAL A 31 2.06 6.51 0.29
CA VAL A 31 2.54 5.45 1.17
C VAL A 31 2.40 5.88 2.63
N ILE A 32 2.35 4.91 3.54
CA ILE A 32 2.07 5.12 4.97
C ILE A 32 3.18 5.89 5.70
N ASP A 33 4.42 5.79 5.24
CA ASP A 33 5.57 6.55 5.71
C ASP A 33 5.36 8.07 5.55
N LEU A 34 4.83 8.50 4.39
CA LEU A 34 4.45 9.88 4.14
C LEU A 34 3.36 10.34 5.09
N LEU A 35 2.35 9.49 5.31
CA LEU A 35 1.24 9.79 6.21
C LEU A 35 1.76 10.01 7.64
N GLN A 36 2.62 9.12 8.13
CA GLN A 36 3.23 9.23 9.44
C GLN A 36 4.11 10.49 9.55
N HIS A 37 4.96 10.75 8.55
CA HIS A 37 5.86 11.89 8.55
C HIS A 37 5.13 13.24 8.61
N HIS A 38 3.96 13.32 7.98
CA HIS A 38 3.14 14.54 7.96
C HIS A 38 1.97 14.53 8.96
N ASN A 39 1.91 13.55 9.87
CA ASN A 39 0.81 13.34 10.82
C ASN A 39 -0.57 13.34 10.12
N LEU A 40 -0.68 12.63 9.00
CA LEU A 40 -1.92 12.49 8.24
C LEU A 40 -2.60 11.15 8.59
N LEU A 41 -3.92 11.19 8.76
CA LEU A 41 -4.75 10.05 9.10
C LEU A 41 -5.78 9.80 7.99
N ILE A 42 -5.97 8.54 7.61
CA ILE A 42 -7.02 8.15 6.67
C ILE A 42 -8.27 7.76 7.48
N ASP A 43 -9.32 8.57 7.36
CA ASP A 43 -10.65 8.19 7.83
C ASP A 43 -11.40 7.50 6.69
N THR A 44 -11.41 6.17 6.74
CA THR A 44 -12.07 5.33 5.73
C THR A 44 -13.60 5.40 5.80
N ARG A 45 -14.17 5.73 6.96
CA ARG A 45 -15.63 5.86 7.14
C ARG A 45 -16.13 7.13 6.46
N LYS A 46 -15.43 8.25 6.66
CA LYS A 46 -15.76 9.54 6.06
C LYS A 46 -15.13 9.74 4.68
N ARG A 47 -14.32 8.77 4.22
CA ARG A 47 -13.52 8.87 2.99
C ARG A 47 -12.71 10.17 2.98
N SER A 48 -12.07 10.50 4.09
CA SER A 48 -11.34 11.76 4.23
C SER A 48 -9.92 11.55 4.70
N LEU A 49 -9.03 12.44 4.26
CA LEU A 49 -7.68 12.57 4.76
C LEU A 49 -7.68 13.67 5.83
N VAL A 50 -7.30 13.33 7.04
CA VAL A 50 -7.33 14.23 8.22
C VAL A 50 -5.89 14.60 8.57
N ASP A 51 -5.63 15.89 8.76
CA ASP A 51 -4.39 16.38 9.35
C ASP A 51 -4.48 16.28 10.87
N GLY A 52 -3.67 15.43 11.48
CA GLY A 52 -3.62 15.25 12.93
C GLY A 52 -3.10 16.46 13.70
N ASN A 53 -2.42 17.40 13.04
CA ASN A 53 -1.96 18.63 13.70
C ASN A 53 -3.07 19.68 13.81
N THR A 54 -3.89 19.81 12.76
CA THR A 54 -4.89 20.88 12.65
C THR A 54 -6.33 20.38 12.77
N ASN A 55 -6.54 19.06 12.80
CA ASN A 55 -7.84 18.38 12.69
C ASN A 55 -8.65 18.77 11.44
N VAL A 56 -8.01 19.40 10.44
CA VAL A 56 -8.63 19.72 9.17
C VAL A 56 -8.75 18.43 8.36
N SER A 57 -9.94 18.15 7.85
CA SER A 57 -10.19 17.00 6.98
C SER A 57 -10.49 17.45 5.55
N VAL A 58 -10.02 16.65 4.60
CA VAL A 58 -10.29 16.81 3.18
C VAL A 58 -11.02 15.57 2.71
N CYS A 59 -12.23 15.75 2.16
CA CYS A 59 -12.95 14.66 1.53
C CYS A 59 -12.18 14.17 0.30
N VAL A 60 -11.95 12.86 0.24
CA VAL A 60 -11.26 12.19 -0.86
C VAL A 60 -12.33 11.50 -1.69
N THR A 61 -12.38 11.84 -2.97
CA THR A 61 -13.25 11.13 -3.92
C THR A 61 -12.69 9.73 -4.15
N SER A 62 -13.47 8.71 -3.84
CA SER A 62 -13.12 7.33 -4.22
C SER A 62 -13.10 7.22 -5.74
N PHE A 63 -11.97 6.86 -6.33
CA PHE A 63 -11.89 6.55 -7.75
C PHE A 63 -12.65 5.23 -8.01
N SER A 64 -13.65 5.26 -8.90
CA SER A 64 -14.46 4.09 -9.25
C SER A 64 -13.82 3.22 -10.36
N GLY A 65 -12.75 3.70 -10.99
CA GLY A 65 -12.01 2.96 -12.02
C GLY A 65 -11.07 1.93 -11.40
N CYS A 66 -11.23 0.67 -11.81
CA CYS A 66 -10.37 -0.48 -11.53
C CYS A 66 -9.89 -0.57 -10.07
N ARG A 67 -10.57 -1.39 -9.26
CA ARG A 67 -10.06 -1.80 -7.95
C ARG A 67 -8.65 -2.38 -8.13
N LEU A 68 -7.63 -1.67 -7.65
CA LEU A 68 -6.25 -2.14 -7.55
C LEU A 68 -6.18 -3.18 -6.43
N SER A 69 -6.78 -4.34 -6.67
CA SER A 69 -6.64 -5.53 -5.85
C SER A 69 -5.42 -6.30 -6.37
N PRO A 70 -4.50 -6.77 -5.51
CA PRO A 70 -3.43 -7.67 -5.93
C PRO A 70 -3.93 -8.88 -6.73
N GLY A 71 -5.18 -9.32 -6.51
CA GLY A 71 -5.82 -10.41 -7.25
C GLY A 71 -6.44 -10.02 -8.60
N THR A 72 -6.78 -8.74 -8.81
CA THR A 72 -7.51 -8.28 -10.01
C THR A 72 -6.57 -7.88 -11.15
N VAL A 73 -5.26 -7.73 -10.89
CA VAL A 73 -4.25 -7.33 -11.89
C VAL A 73 -4.08 -8.36 -13.01
N ARG A 74 -4.58 -9.61 -12.88
CA ARG A 74 -4.35 -10.69 -13.86
C ARG A 74 -4.77 -10.34 -15.29
N HIS A 75 -5.74 -9.45 -15.48
CA HIS A 75 -6.26 -9.09 -16.81
C HIS A 75 -5.51 -7.94 -17.50
N THR A 76 -4.58 -7.28 -16.82
CA THR A 76 -3.84 -6.11 -17.34
C THR A 76 -2.33 -6.31 -17.30
N ILE A 77 -1.86 -7.54 -17.04
CA ILE A 77 -0.43 -7.84 -16.95
C ILE A 77 0.14 -8.06 -18.34
N ASP A 78 1.24 -7.39 -18.63
CA ASP A 78 2.02 -7.58 -19.85
C ASP A 78 2.31 -9.09 -20.05
N PRO A 79 2.10 -9.63 -21.27
CA PRO A 79 2.35 -11.04 -21.59
C PRO A 79 3.73 -11.55 -21.16
N PHE A 80 4.74 -10.67 -21.11
CA PHE A 80 6.09 -10.96 -20.64
C PHE A 80 6.11 -11.47 -19.19
N TYR A 81 5.37 -10.81 -18.29
CA TYR A 81 5.31 -11.19 -16.88
C TYR A 81 4.27 -12.29 -16.61
N GLN A 82 3.33 -12.49 -17.53
CA GLN A 82 2.30 -13.52 -17.39
C GLN A 82 2.89 -14.93 -17.27
N ARG A 83 3.98 -15.22 -18.00
CA ARG A 83 4.68 -16.50 -17.90
C ARG A 83 5.30 -16.74 -16.53
N LEU A 84 5.84 -15.70 -15.90
CA LEU A 84 6.43 -15.77 -14.56
C LEU A 84 5.34 -15.96 -13.49
N LEU A 85 4.24 -15.21 -13.59
CA LEU A 85 3.12 -15.34 -12.66
C LEU A 85 2.42 -16.69 -12.77
N ASN A 86 2.32 -17.25 -13.97
CA ASN A 86 1.81 -18.61 -14.18
C ASN A 86 2.76 -19.65 -13.56
N LYS A 87 4.08 -19.46 -13.72
CA LYS A 87 5.10 -20.34 -13.11
C LYS A 87 5.07 -20.30 -11.58
N TYR A 88 4.77 -19.14 -11.00
CA TYR A 88 4.75 -18.92 -9.55
C TYR A 88 3.37 -18.46 -9.06
N SER A 89 2.33 -19.18 -9.47
CA SER A 89 0.93 -18.79 -9.24
C SER A 89 0.56 -18.70 -7.75
N GLY A 90 1.28 -19.43 -6.88
CA GLY A 90 1.13 -19.37 -5.41
C GLY A 90 1.51 -18.02 -4.78
N ILE A 91 2.31 -17.18 -5.44
CA ILE A 91 2.69 -15.85 -4.90
C ILE A 91 1.49 -14.89 -4.90
N CYS A 92 0.60 -15.03 -5.89
CA CYS A 92 -0.57 -14.17 -6.05
C CYS A 92 -1.85 -14.79 -5.49
N GLN A 93 -1.76 -15.93 -4.80
CA GLN A 93 -2.90 -16.48 -4.09
C GLN A 93 -3.12 -15.66 -2.82
N PRO A 94 -4.36 -15.17 -2.57
CA PRO A 94 -4.71 -14.70 -1.24
C PRO A 94 -4.36 -15.80 -0.25
N GLN A 95 -3.73 -15.44 0.87
CA GLN A 95 -3.37 -16.41 1.89
C GLN A 95 -4.61 -17.28 2.18
N PRO A 96 -4.51 -18.62 2.08
CA PRO A 96 -5.63 -19.47 2.42
C PRO A 96 -6.07 -19.08 3.82
N THR A 97 -7.37 -18.89 4.03
CA THR A 97 -7.93 -18.83 5.38
C THR A 97 -7.37 -20.04 6.12
N LEU A 98 -6.46 -19.79 7.06
CA LEU A 98 -5.80 -20.85 7.80
C LEU A 98 -6.92 -21.72 8.37
N SER A 99 -6.99 -22.97 7.93
CA SER A 99 -7.87 -23.94 8.55
C SER A 99 -7.55 -23.93 10.04
N CYS A 100 -8.59 -23.88 10.88
CA CYS A 100 -8.44 -24.00 12.32
C CYS A 100 -7.43 -25.12 12.61
N VAL A 101 -6.31 -24.77 13.24
CA VAL A 101 -5.20 -25.68 13.50
C VAL A 101 -5.75 -26.82 14.38
N THR A 102 -5.88 -28.01 13.81
CA THR A 102 -6.35 -29.21 14.53
C THR A 102 -5.20 -29.99 15.17
N SER A 103 -3.95 -29.60 14.93
CA SER A 103 -2.78 -30.26 15.47
C SER A 103 -2.25 -29.56 16.72
N ASN A 104 -1.93 -30.32 17.76
CA ASN A 104 -1.19 -29.83 18.94
C ASN A 104 0.30 -29.57 18.65
N VAL A 105 0.67 -29.43 17.37
CA VAL A 105 2.07 -29.28 16.93
C VAL A 105 2.40 -27.80 16.88
N THR A 106 3.29 -27.38 17.77
CA THR A 106 3.80 -26.00 17.78
C THR A 106 5.11 -25.94 16.99
N HIS A 107 5.10 -25.23 15.86
CA HIS A 107 6.32 -24.94 15.10
C HIS A 107 7.05 -23.76 15.76
N HIS A 108 8.23 -24.00 16.32
CA HIS A 108 9.11 -22.95 16.81
C HIS A 108 10.17 -22.64 15.75
N VAL A 109 10.45 -21.35 15.53
CA VAL A 109 11.61 -20.92 14.75
C VAL A 109 12.72 -20.59 15.73
N THR A 110 13.71 -21.48 15.85
CA THR A 110 14.88 -21.24 16.68
C THR A 110 15.72 -20.13 16.06
N THR A 111 15.72 -18.96 16.69
CA THR A 111 16.64 -17.87 16.34
C THR A 111 17.80 -17.88 17.32
N VAL A 112 19.03 -17.86 16.80
CA VAL A 112 20.27 -17.98 17.61
C VAL A 112 20.94 -16.61 17.78
N GLY A 113 20.19 -15.52 17.61
CA GLY A 113 20.72 -14.15 17.62
C GLY A 113 20.01 -13.26 18.64
N PRO A 114 20.70 -12.27 19.20
CA PRO A 114 20.06 -11.27 20.06
C PRO A 114 19.01 -10.48 19.26
N PRO A 115 17.85 -10.17 19.85
CA PRO A 115 16.84 -9.36 19.21
C PRO A 115 17.40 -7.97 18.91
N VAL A 116 17.33 -7.57 17.65
CA VAL A 116 17.70 -6.22 17.22
C VAL A 116 16.48 -5.34 17.47
N PHE A 117 16.61 -4.38 18.40
CA PHE A 117 15.62 -3.33 18.66
C PHE A 117 15.83 -2.14 17.72
#